data_AF-A0A956MRK8-F1
#
_entry.id   AF-A0A956MRK8-F1
#
_cell.length_a   1.000
_cell.length_b   1.000
_cell.length_c   1.000
_cell.angle_alpha   90.00
_cell.angle_beta   90.00
_cell.angle_gamma   90.00
#
_symmetry.space_group_name_H-M   'P 1'
#
loop_
_entity.id
_entity.type
_entity.pdbx_description
1 polymer ?
#
loop_
_entity_poly.entity_id
_entity_poly.type
_entity_poly.pdbx_seq_one_letter_code
_entity_poly.pdbx_strand_id
1 'polypeptide(L)'
;DDLEKNDLSAFQTIITGVRAYSTRQRLKQLHQRLLDFVAAGGTLVVQYNGNRGNVIDNIGPYPMRLSFERVDEEDAPITFVAPDHPLLNRPNRITQQDFEGWVHDRGIYFADQYDPHYQTVLSSHDTGKAPLEGGLLYAKYGKGIFIYTGLSFFRQLPAGVPGGYRLLVNLISAKQGE
;
A
#
# COMPACT_ATOMS: atom_id res chain seq x y z
N ASP A 1 2.30 22.12 -5.06
CA ASP A 1 1.26 23.12 -5.35
C ASP A 1 -0.12 22.52 -5.43
N ASP A 2 -0.38 21.56 -6.33
CA ASP A 2 -1.73 20.96 -6.45
C ASP A 2 -2.24 20.34 -5.14
N LEU A 3 -1.43 19.50 -4.49
CA LEU A 3 -1.80 18.91 -3.20
C LEU A 3 -2.10 19.96 -2.11
N GLU A 4 -1.46 21.13 -2.19
CA GLU A 4 -1.58 22.19 -1.19
C GLU A 4 -2.76 23.13 -1.46
N LYS A 5 -3.03 23.43 -2.73
CA LYS A 5 -3.95 24.49 -3.14
C LYS A 5 -5.29 23.93 -3.66
N ASN A 6 -5.32 22.75 -4.26
CA ASN A 6 -6.52 22.22 -4.91
C ASN A 6 -7.45 21.55 -3.91
N ASP A 7 -8.75 21.64 -4.17
CA ASP A 7 -9.75 20.88 -3.42
C ASP A 7 -9.54 19.38 -3.67
N LEU A 8 -9.18 18.65 -2.61
CA LEU A 8 -8.92 17.22 -2.70
C LEU A 8 -10.21 16.40 -2.85
N SER A 9 -11.38 16.99 -2.56
CA SER A 9 -12.68 16.31 -2.70
C SER A 9 -13.01 15.96 -4.16
N ALA A 10 -12.35 16.62 -5.13
CA ALA A 10 -12.47 16.31 -6.55
C ALA A 10 -11.85 14.95 -6.92
N PHE A 11 -11.05 14.34 -6.05
CA PHE A 11 -10.42 13.05 -6.29
C PHE A 11 -11.08 11.95 -5.46
N GLN A 12 -11.30 10.78 -6.06
CA GLN A 12 -11.74 9.61 -5.27
C GLN A 12 -10.58 8.98 -4.50
N THR A 13 -9.41 8.95 -5.14
CA THR A 13 -8.22 8.27 -4.64
C THR A 13 -6.98 9.11 -4.93
N ILE A 14 -6.11 9.24 -3.92
CA ILE A 14 -4.78 9.82 -4.05
C ILE A 14 -3.75 8.72 -3.83
N ILE A 15 -2.77 8.63 -4.72
CA ILE A 15 -1.66 7.68 -4.60
C ILE A 15 -0.38 8.47 -4.42
N THR A 16 0.40 8.15 -3.38
CA THR A 16 1.73 8.75 -3.25
C THR A 16 2.72 8.06 -4.20
N GLY A 17 3.65 8.84 -4.73
CA GLY A 17 4.79 8.27 -5.45
C GLY A 17 5.65 7.37 -4.57
N VAL A 18 6.49 6.56 -5.22
CA VAL A 18 7.51 5.72 -4.57
C VAL A 18 8.40 6.59 -3.69
N ARG A 19 8.57 6.20 -2.42
CA ARG A 19 9.38 6.94 -1.43
C ARG A 19 9.01 8.41 -1.29
N ALA A 20 7.74 8.78 -1.51
CA ALA A 20 7.32 10.17 -1.43
C ALA A 20 7.64 10.80 -0.07
N TYR A 21 7.44 10.09 1.04
CA TYR A 21 7.78 10.60 2.37
C TYR A 21 9.28 10.73 2.62
N SER A 22 10.14 10.05 1.85
CA SER A 22 11.60 10.25 1.94
C SER A 22 12.11 11.35 1.01
N THR A 23 11.38 11.68 -0.06
CA THR A 23 11.87 12.56 -1.15
C THR A 23 11.14 13.90 -1.23
N ARG A 24 9.97 14.04 -0.60
CA ARG A 24 9.12 15.24 -0.68
C ARG A 24 8.97 15.87 0.71
N GLN A 25 9.86 16.80 1.05
CA GLN A 25 9.86 17.53 2.33
C GLN A 25 8.51 18.18 2.68
N ARG A 26 7.79 18.67 1.66
CA ARG A 26 6.47 19.31 1.86
C ARG A 26 5.42 18.36 2.44
N LEU A 27 5.56 17.04 2.28
CA LEU A 27 4.63 16.08 2.87
C LEU A 27 4.60 16.14 4.41
N LYS A 28 5.66 16.61 5.06
CA LYS A 28 5.63 16.85 6.51
C LYS A 28 4.50 17.78 6.94
N GLN A 29 4.23 18.80 6.13
CA GLN A 29 3.22 19.81 6.42
C GLN A 29 1.87 19.46 5.80
N LEU A 30 1.86 18.69 4.70
CA LEU A 30 0.65 18.31 3.97
C LEU A 30 0.07 16.95 4.40
N HIS A 31 0.75 16.21 5.28
CA HIS A 31 0.29 14.90 5.73
C HIS A 31 -1.10 14.97 6.38
N GLN A 32 -1.32 15.96 7.26
CA GLN A 32 -2.63 16.12 7.89
C GLN A 32 -3.73 16.36 6.86
N ARG A 33 -3.47 17.16 5.83
CA ARG A 33 -4.42 17.39 4.73
C ARG A 33 -4.77 16.09 3.97
N LEU A 34 -3.81 15.19 3.81
CA LEU A 34 -4.06 13.86 3.24
C LEU A 34 -4.90 12.99 4.17
N LEU A 35 -4.67 13.04 5.48
CA LEU A 35 -5.50 12.33 6.46
C LEU A 35 -6.92 12.90 6.53
N ASP A 36 -7.08 14.22 6.45
CA ASP A 36 -8.38 14.90 6.40
C ASP A 36 -9.16 14.48 5.15
N PHE A 37 -8.47 14.36 4.01
CA PHE A 37 -9.04 13.80 2.78
C PHE A 37 -9.55 12.37 2.98
N VAL A 38 -8.77 11.50 3.62
CA VAL A 38 -9.21 10.13 3.96
C VAL A 38 -10.41 10.18 4.91
N ALA A 39 -10.34 10.98 5.98
CA ALA A 39 -11.42 11.10 6.95
C ALA A 39 -12.73 11.59 6.32
N ALA A 40 -12.65 12.48 5.34
CA ALA A 40 -13.79 12.99 4.56
C ALA A 40 -14.35 11.96 3.56
N GLY A 41 -13.61 10.88 3.28
CA GLY A 41 -14.07 9.80 2.42
C GLY A 41 -13.20 9.51 1.21
N GLY A 42 -12.01 10.07 1.11
CA GLY A 42 -11.02 9.70 0.10
C GLY A 42 -10.38 8.33 0.36
N THR A 43 -9.74 7.77 -0.66
CA THR A 43 -8.80 6.65 -0.50
C THR A 43 -7.38 7.17 -0.65
N LEU A 44 -6.50 6.89 0.31
CA LEU A 44 -5.07 7.19 0.21
C LEU A 44 -4.26 5.91 0.09
N VAL A 45 -3.51 5.76 -1.01
CA VAL A 45 -2.57 4.65 -1.20
C VAL A 45 -1.15 5.17 -1.05
N VAL A 46 -0.45 4.73 0.01
CA VAL A 46 0.95 5.05 0.28
C VAL A 46 1.83 3.90 -0.18
N GLN A 47 2.65 4.15 -1.19
CA GLN A 47 3.48 3.11 -1.81
C GLN A 47 4.94 3.23 -1.38
N TYR A 48 5.53 2.10 -1.00
CA TYR A 48 6.97 1.85 -1.04
C TYR A 48 7.80 2.98 -0.41
N ASN A 49 7.58 3.24 0.88
CA ASN A 49 8.39 4.16 1.66
C ASN A 49 9.37 3.38 2.54
N GLY A 50 10.55 3.95 2.76
CA GLY A 50 11.56 3.31 3.59
C GLY A 50 11.25 3.45 5.08
N ASN A 51 11.98 2.72 5.92
CA ASN A 51 11.90 2.84 7.37
C ASN A 51 12.72 3.98 7.98
N ARG A 52 13.56 4.64 7.18
CA ARG A 52 14.42 5.75 7.60
C ARG A 52 14.36 6.88 6.59
N GLY A 53 14.63 8.09 7.07
CA GLY A 53 14.68 9.29 6.23
C GLY A 53 13.32 9.78 5.75
N ASN A 54 12.23 9.23 6.29
CA ASN A 54 10.91 9.83 6.10
C ASN A 54 10.84 11.15 6.85
N VAL A 55 10.10 12.10 6.28
CA VAL A 55 9.96 13.46 6.83
C VAL A 55 9.01 13.53 8.02
N ILE A 56 8.31 12.41 8.30
CA ILE A 56 7.44 12.16 9.45
C ILE A 56 7.63 10.69 9.89
N ASP A 57 7.42 10.44 11.18
CA ASP A 57 7.60 9.10 11.76
C ASP A 57 6.45 8.16 11.40
N ASN A 58 5.21 8.65 11.48
CA ASN A 58 4.02 7.90 11.15
C ASN A 58 3.42 8.38 9.84
N ILE A 59 3.39 7.53 8.82
CA ILE A 59 2.90 7.87 7.47
C ILE A 59 1.45 7.48 7.21
N GLY A 60 0.79 6.86 8.20
CA GLY A 60 -0.62 6.47 8.15
C GLY A 60 -1.46 7.10 9.26
N PRO A 61 -2.77 6.84 9.29
CA PRO A 61 -3.68 7.40 10.29
C PRO A 61 -3.49 6.83 11.70
N TYR A 62 -3.01 5.60 11.81
CA TYR A 62 -2.69 4.92 13.08
C TYR A 62 -1.20 4.54 13.12
N PRO A 63 -0.60 4.30 14.30
CA PRO A 63 0.81 3.93 14.41
C PRO A 63 1.18 2.71 13.56
N MET A 64 2.24 2.83 12.77
CA MET A 64 2.90 1.72 12.09
C MET A 64 4.41 1.93 12.07
N ARG A 65 5.16 0.83 12.04
CA ARG A 65 6.61 0.82 11.86
C ARG A 65 6.93 0.06 10.59
N LEU A 66 7.51 0.77 9.62
CA LEU A 66 8.14 0.14 8.48
C LEU A 66 9.48 -0.45 8.92
N SER A 67 9.78 -1.66 8.46
CA SER A 67 11.02 -2.36 8.80
C SER A 67 11.97 -2.41 7.60
N PHE A 68 13.06 -3.17 7.69
CA PHE A 68 13.88 -3.54 6.53
C PHE A 68 13.47 -4.89 5.92
N GLU A 69 12.42 -5.52 6.45
CA GLU A 69 11.91 -6.79 5.96
C GLU A 69 11.45 -6.67 4.51
N ARG A 70 11.73 -7.73 3.76
CA ARG A 70 11.62 -7.80 2.31
C ARG A 70 11.45 -9.24 1.86
N VAL A 71 10.91 -9.38 0.67
CA VAL A 71 10.80 -10.66 -0.05
C VAL A 71 11.44 -10.46 -1.41
N ASP A 72 12.65 -11.01 -1.54
CA ASP A 72 13.56 -10.85 -2.67
C ASP A 72 13.39 -11.94 -3.72
N GLU A 73 12.84 -13.09 -3.35
CA GLU A 73 12.48 -14.14 -4.30
C GLU A 73 11.26 -13.67 -5.11
N GLU A 74 11.46 -13.38 -6.39
CA GLU A 74 10.41 -12.87 -7.29
C GLU A 74 9.25 -13.86 -7.48
N ASP A 75 9.52 -15.15 -7.31
CA ASP A 75 8.58 -16.26 -7.36
C ASP A 75 8.09 -16.71 -5.97
N ALA A 76 8.47 -16.02 -4.89
CA ALA A 76 8.02 -16.31 -3.54
C ALA A 76 6.48 -16.45 -3.49
N PRO A 77 5.94 -17.52 -2.88
CA PRO A 77 4.50 -17.73 -2.79
C PRO A 77 3.80 -16.58 -2.06
N ILE A 78 2.58 -16.27 -2.52
CA ILE A 78 1.70 -15.30 -1.87
C ILE A 78 0.55 -16.05 -1.18
N THR A 79 0.37 -15.82 0.10
CA THR A 79 -0.77 -16.31 0.88
C THR A 79 -1.81 -15.21 1.04
N PHE A 80 -3.08 -15.53 0.82
CA PHE A 80 -4.19 -14.60 1.07
C PHE A 80 -4.65 -14.77 2.51
N VAL A 81 -4.19 -13.90 3.40
CA VAL A 81 -4.53 -13.98 4.84
C VAL A 81 -5.98 -13.56 5.11
N ALA A 82 -6.53 -12.71 4.25
CA ALA A 82 -7.93 -12.31 4.27
C ALA A 82 -8.56 -12.57 2.89
N PRO A 83 -8.86 -13.83 2.52
CA PRO A 83 -9.25 -14.20 1.16
C PRO A 83 -10.55 -13.54 0.66
N ASP A 84 -11.45 -13.17 1.57
CA ASP A 84 -12.70 -12.48 1.26
C ASP A 84 -12.55 -10.93 1.26
N HIS A 85 -11.35 -10.41 1.51
CA HIS A 85 -11.12 -8.97 1.62
C HIS A 85 -11.44 -8.25 0.29
N PRO A 86 -12.06 -7.06 0.32
CA PRO A 86 -12.42 -6.34 -0.91
C PRO A 86 -11.24 -6.10 -1.85
N LEU A 87 -10.04 -5.84 -1.31
CA LEU A 87 -8.82 -5.64 -2.11
C LEU A 87 -8.43 -6.87 -2.95
N LEU A 88 -8.86 -8.07 -2.59
CA LEU A 88 -8.64 -9.29 -3.37
C LEU A 88 -9.82 -9.65 -4.27
N ASN A 89 -10.97 -9.00 -4.12
CA ASN A 89 -12.20 -9.44 -4.77
C ASN A 89 -12.88 -8.39 -5.64
N ARG A 90 -12.49 -7.10 -5.58
CA ARG A 90 -13.10 -6.02 -6.37
C ARG A 90 -12.13 -4.92 -6.80
N PRO A 91 -12.31 -4.36 -8.01
CA PRO A 91 -13.22 -4.84 -9.06
C PRO A 91 -12.74 -6.14 -9.72
N ASN A 92 -11.46 -6.48 -9.57
CA ASN A 92 -10.90 -7.73 -10.04
C ASN A 92 -10.89 -8.78 -8.93
N ARG A 93 -11.23 -10.03 -9.25
CA ARG A 93 -10.90 -11.16 -8.39
C ARG A 93 -9.43 -11.51 -8.57
N ILE A 94 -8.65 -11.34 -7.52
CA ILE A 94 -7.23 -11.65 -7.44
C ILE A 94 -7.05 -13.12 -7.11
N THR A 95 -6.16 -13.77 -7.82
CA THR A 95 -5.83 -15.19 -7.70
C THR A 95 -4.32 -15.34 -7.67
N GLN A 96 -3.83 -16.56 -7.45
CA GLN A 96 -2.38 -16.84 -7.48
C GLN A 96 -1.75 -16.48 -8.84
N GLN A 97 -2.51 -16.55 -9.94
CA GLN A 97 -2.03 -16.16 -11.28
C GLN A 97 -1.66 -14.68 -11.38
N ASP A 98 -2.26 -13.81 -10.55
CA ASP A 98 -1.92 -12.38 -10.52
C ASP A 98 -0.51 -12.13 -9.94
N PHE A 99 0.13 -13.16 -9.39
CA PHE A 99 1.48 -13.12 -8.86
C PHE A 99 2.50 -13.89 -9.73
N GLU A 100 2.07 -14.45 -10.86
CA GLU A 100 2.98 -15.06 -11.84
C GLU A 100 3.70 -13.99 -12.67
N GLY A 101 4.95 -14.26 -13.04
CA GLY A 101 5.75 -13.39 -13.91
C GLY A 101 6.16 -12.06 -13.30
N TRP A 102 6.03 -11.89 -11.97
CA TRP A 102 6.64 -10.76 -11.27
C TRP A 102 8.17 -10.82 -11.41
N VAL A 103 8.79 -9.65 -11.46
CA VAL A 103 10.24 -9.51 -11.68
C VAL A 103 10.93 -8.92 -10.45
N HIS A 104 12.19 -9.32 -10.24
CA HIS A 104 13.12 -8.91 -9.19
C HIS A 104 12.74 -9.29 -7.76
N ASP A 105 11.60 -8.82 -7.26
CA ASP A 105 11.22 -8.95 -5.85
C ASP A 105 9.70 -8.77 -5.68
N ARG A 106 9.12 -9.33 -4.60
CA ARG A 106 7.71 -9.07 -4.24
C ARG A 106 7.56 -7.70 -3.60
N GLY A 107 8.51 -7.31 -2.76
CA GLY A 107 8.52 -5.98 -2.15
C GLY A 107 9.52 -5.83 -1.02
N ILE A 108 9.62 -4.59 -0.55
CA ILE A 108 10.54 -4.17 0.51
C ILE A 108 9.80 -3.23 1.48
N TYR A 109 10.32 -3.15 2.70
CA TYR A 109 9.86 -2.28 3.79
C TYR A 109 8.53 -2.72 4.41
N PHE A 110 8.31 -4.02 4.48
CA PHE A 110 7.11 -4.59 5.09
C PHE A 110 7.00 -4.09 6.54
N ALA A 111 5.81 -3.67 6.94
CA ALA A 111 5.59 -3.25 8.31
C ALA A 111 5.70 -4.45 9.26
N ASP A 112 6.48 -4.31 10.33
CA ASP A 112 6.66 -5.38 11.33
C ASP A 112 5.93 -5.08 12.65
N GLN A 113 5.45 -3.85 12.81
CA GLN A 113 4.56 -3.43 13.88
C GLN A 113 3.52 -2.46 13.31
N TYR A 114 2.27 -2.66 13.68
CA TYR A 114 1.16 -1.82 13.25
C TYR A 114 0.02 -1.93 14.24
N ASP A 115 -0.73 -0.84 14.37
CA ASP A 115 -1.90 -0.74 15.23
C ASP A 115 -3.02 -1.74 14.81
N PRO A 116 -3.83 -2.27 15.75
CA PRO A 116 -4.91 -3.20 15.44
C PRO A 116 -5.99 -2.70 14.47
N HIS A 117 -6.06 -1.39 14.20
CA HIS A 117 -6.95 -0.86 13.15
C HIS A 117 -6.50 -1.25 11.73
N TYR A 118 -5.25 -1.67 11.54
CA TYR A 118 -4.77 -2.19 10.27
C TYR A 118 -5.11 -3.67 10.11
N GLN A 119 -5.69 -4.00 8.97
CA GLN A 119 -5.86 -5.36 8.47
C GLN A 119 -4.74 -5.68 7.49
N THR A 120 -4.13 -6.85 7.64
CA THR A 120 -3.22 -7.41 6.65
C THR A 120 -4.02 -8.19 5.61
N VAL A 121 -3.54 -8.20 4.36
CA VAL A 121 -4.28 -8.81 3.24
C VAL A 121 -3.50 -9.93 2.56
N LEU A 122 -2.18 -9.79 2.49
CA LEU A 122 -1.27 -10.74 1.88
C LEU A 122 -0.15 -11.12 2.85
N SER A 123 0.35 -12.34 2.75
CA SER A 123 1.58 -12.79 3.39
C SER A 123 2.53 -13.37 2.35
N SER A 124 3.84 -13.19 2.54
CA SER A 124 4.87 -13.81 1.70
C SER A 124 6.20 -13.89 2.46
N HIS A 125 7.11 -14.74 2.01
CA HIS A 125 8.46 -14.83 2.54
C HIS A 125 9.40 -15.49 1.54
N ASP A 126 10.69 -15.19 1.66
CA ASP A 126 11.73 -15.96 0.99
C ASP A 126 11.83 -17.37 1.59
N THR A 127 12.43 -18.29 0.85
CA THR A 127 12.68 -19.67 1.28
C THR A 127 13.45 -19.70 2.61
N GLY A 128 12.89 -20.39 3.61
CA GLY A 128 13.50 -20.53 4.93
C GLY A 128 13.36 -19.31 5.85
N LYS A 129 12.65 -18.25 5.44
CA LYS A 129 12.33 -17.09 6.30
C LYS A 129 10.91 -17.17 6.88
N ALA A 130 10.65 -16.33 7.88
CA ALA A 130 9.33 -16.20 8.48
C ALA A 130 8.35 -15.46 7.53
N PRO A 131 7.05 -15.83 7.51
CA PRO A 131 6.02 -15.09 6.79
C PRO A 131 5.93 -13.61 7.17
N LEU A 132 5.82 -12.74 6.18
CA LEU A 132 5.69 -11.29 6.34
C LEU A 132 4.32 -10.82 5.82
N GLU A 133 3.53 -10.20 6.69
CA GLU A 133 2.16 -9.75 6.36
C GLU A 133 2.03 -8.23 6.16
N GLY A 134 3.02 -7.45 6.59
CA GLY A 134 2.98 -5.98 6.52
C GLY A 134 3.25 -5.39 5.14
N GLY A 135 3.19 -6.21 4.08
CA GLY A 135 3.39 -5.79 2.70
C GLY A 135 2.17 -5.11 2.09
N LEU A 136 0.97 -5.38 2.62
CA LEU A 136 -0.27 -4.73 2.23
C LEU A 136 -1.17 -4.54 3.46
N LEU A 137 -1.19 -3.31 3.98
CA LEU A 137 -2.01 -2.90 5.12
C LEU A 137 -3.21 -2.08 4.65
N TYR A 138 -4.38 -2.37 5.20
CA TYR A 138 -5.63 -1.66 4.95
C TYR A 138 -6.21 -1.16 6.27
N ALA A 139 -6.65 0.10 6.34
CA ALA A 139 -7.36 0.62 7.50
C ALA A 139 -8.47 1.59 7.09
N LYS A 140 -9.60 1.53 7.79
CA LYS A 140 -10.63 2.57 7.72
C LYS A 140 -10.22 3.75 8.60
N TYR A 141 -10.41 4.96 8.09
CA TYR A 141 -10.18 6.18 8.83
C TYR A 141 -11.23 7.23 8.47
N GLY A 142 -12.03 7.64 9.46
CA GLY A 142 -13.25 8.40 9.22
C GLY A 142 -14.18 7.67 8.23
N LYS A 143 -14.50 8.32 7.11
CA LYS A 143 -15.38 7.79 6.05
C LYS A 143 -14.62 7.19 4.86
N GLY A 144 -13.30 7.09 4.95
CA GLY A 144 -12.43 6.68 3.86
C GLY A 144 -11.46 5.60 4.27
N ILE A 145 -10.52 5.35 3.36
CA ILE A 145 -9.63 4.20 3.40
C ILE A 145 -8.19 4.66 3.28
N PHE A 146 -7.35 4.15 4.16
CA PHE A 146 -5.91 4.24 4.04
C PHE A 146 -5.34 2.87 3.67
N ILE A 147 -4.43 2.85 2.71
CA ILE A 147 -3.69 1.65 2.30
C ILE A 147 -2.21 1.96 2.31
N TYR A 148 -1.42 1.12 2.98
CA TYR A 148 0.03 1.07 2.78
C TYR A 148 0.38 -0.19 1.98
N THR A 149 1.29 -0.05 1.02
CA THR A 149 1.84 -1.19 0.28
C THR A 149 3.35 -1.09 0.14
N GLY A 150 4.05 -2.14 0.59
CA GLY A 150 5.47 -2.37 0.36
C GLY A 150 5.76 -3.17 -0.92
N LEU A 151 4.71 -3.60 -1.64
CA LEU A 151 4.85 -4.33 -2.90
C LEU A 151 5.55 -3.49 -3.97
N SER A 152 6.39 -4.13 -4.78
CA SER A 152 7.22 -3.48 -5.79
C SER A 152 6.50 -3.14 -7.10
N PHE A 153 5.32 -2.50 -7.01
CA PHE A 153 4.55 -2.07 -8.18
C PHE A 153 5.38 -1.25 -9.18
N PHE A 154 6.31 -0.42 -8.69
CA PHE A 154 7.18 0.38 -9.55
C PHE A 154 8.13 -0.45 -10.43
N ARG A 155 8.31 -1.75 -10.14
CA ARG A 155 9.00 -2.70 -11.02
C ARG A 155 7.99 -3.45 -11.90
N GLN A 156 6.89 -3.90 -11.29
CA GLN A 156 5.92 -4.77 -11.97
C GLN A 156 5.12 -4.04 -13.06
N LEU A 157 4.73 -2.79 -12.82
CA LEU A 157 3.96 -2.03 -13.79
C LEU A 157 4.81 -1.71 -15.03
N PRO A 158 6.03 -1.14 -14.94
CA PRO A 158 6.86 -0.90 -16.13
C PRO A 158 7.25 -2.19 -16.88
N ALA A 159 7.37 -3.32 -16.18
CA ALA A 159 7.61 -4.63 -16.79
C ALA A 159 6.37 -5.22 -17.50
N GLY A 160 5.20 -4.59 -17.37
CA GLY A 160 3.97 -5.03 -18.04
C GLY A 160 3.27 -6.21 -17.37
N VAL A 161 3.55 -6.49 -16.08
CA VAL A 161 3.00 -7.65 -15.36
C VAL A 161 1.50 -7.44 -15.08
N PRO A 162 0.58 -8.20 -15.72
CA PRO A 162 -0.85 -7.90 -15.66
C PRO A 162 -1.46 -7.94 -14.26
N GLY A 163 -1.01 -8.88 -13.42
CA GLY A 163 -1.52 -9.01 -12.06
C GLY A 163 -1.15 -7.84 -11.15
N GLY A 164 0.01 -7.21 -11.37
CA GLY A 164 0.38 -5.96 -10.70
C GLY A 164 -0.58 -4.82 -11.00
N TYR A 165 -1.02 -4.70 -12.26
CA TYR A 165 -2.05 -3.72 -12.65
C TYR A 165 -3.41 -4.02 -12.03
N ARG A 166 -3.84 -5.30 -12.07
CA ARG A 166 -5.14 -5.72 -11.51
C ARG A 166 -5.23 -5.42 -10.00
N LEU A 167 -4.18 -5.76 -9.25
CA LEU A 167 -4.13 -5.47 -7.82
C LEU A 167 -4.10 -3.97 -7.55
N LEU A 168 -3.30 -3.18 -8.30
CA LEU A 168 -3.30 -1.72 -8.14
C LEU A 168 -4.68 -1.11 -8.39
N VAL A 169 -5.41 -1.56 -9.42
CA VAL A 169 -6.79 -1.12 -9.69
C VAL A 169 -7.70 -1.42 -8.50
N ASN A 170 -7.57 -2.59 -7.87
CA ASN A 170 -8.31 -2.89 -6.64
C ASN A 170 -7.98 -1.92 -5.49
N LEU A 171 -6.70 -1.56 -5.31
CA LEU A 171 -6.31 -0.56 -4.30
C LEU A 171 -6.92 0.81 -4.59
N ILE A 172 -6.96 1.21 -5.87
CA ILE A 172 -7.53 2.49 -6.30
C ILE A 172 -9.04 2.54 -6.07
N SER A 173 -9.72 1.42 -6.32
CA SER A 173 -11.17 1.27 -6.20
C SER A 173 -11.63 0.81 -4.80
N ALA A 174 -10.76 0.77 -3.80
CA ALA A 174 -11.03 0.17 -2.50
C ALA A 174 -12.33 0.65 -1.84
N LYS A 175 -12.65 1.94 -1.97
CA LYS A 175 -13.89 2.52 -1.41
C LYS A 175 -15.16 2.17 -2.18
N GLN A 176 -15.07 1.97 -3.49
CA GLN A 176 -16.23 1.64 -4.33
C GLN A 176 -16.70 0.19 -4.12
N GLY A 177 -15.87 -0.64 -3.48
CA GLY A 177 -16.15 -2.05 -3.20
C GLY A 177 -16.76 -2.33 -1.83
N GLU A 178 -16.91 -1.31 -0.96
CA GLU A 178 -17.76 -1.35 0.24
C GLU A 178 -19.24 -1.19 -0.11
#